data_AF-A0A9D7KRH5-F1
#
_entry.id   AF-A0A9D7KRH5-F1
#
_cell.length_a   1.000
_cell.length_b   1.000
_cell.length_c   1.000
_cell.angle_alpha   90.00
_cell.angle_beta   90.00
_cell.angle_gamma   90.00
#
_symmetry.space_group_name_H-M   'P 1'
#
loop_
_entity.id
_entity.type
_entity.pdbx_description
1 polymer ?
#
loop_
_entity_poly.entity_id
_entity_poly.type
_entity_poly.pdbx_seq_one_letter_code
_entity_poly.pdbx_strand_id
1 'polypeptide(L)'
;MSTTKDKTRFDARLSREQKELFEKAAYLGGFRSLTEFIIQSVQEKANEIIKEKEIIIASKKDSKIFFDAITNPNKPSKVLRKALDDYNVFVSKSK
;
A
#
# COMPACT_ATOMS: atom_id res chain seq x y z
N MET A 1 18.04 -16.13 15.20
CA MET A 1 17.46 -14.84 15.60
C MET A 1 15.97 -15.03 15.80
N SER A 2 15.51 -15.07 17.05
CA SER A 2 14.09 -15.26 17.36
C SER A 2 13.38 -13.92 17.17
N THR A 3 12.56 -13.79 16.12
CA THR A 3 11.70 -12.63 15.94
C THR A 3 10.54 -12.75 16.94
N THR A 4 10.71 -12.22 18.14
CA THR A 4 9.57 -11.93 19.02
C THR A 4 8.67 -10.94 18.29
N LYS A 5 7.51 -11.41 17.80
CA LYS A 5 6.44 -10.54 17.31
C LYS A 5 5.98 -9.69 18.48
N ASP A 6 6.39 -8.44 18.53
CA ASP A 6 5.89 -7.46 19.48
C ASP A 6 4.38 -7.34 19.31
N LYS A 7 3.63 -7.73 20.35
CA LYS A 7 2.17 -7.68 20.35
C LYS A 7 1.74 -6.31 20.85
N THR A 8 0.97 -5.60 20.03
CA THR A 8 0.34 -4.33 20.40
C THR A 8 -1.17 -4.52 20.61
N ARG A 9 -1.81 -3.57 21.30
CA ARG A 9 -3.25 -3.58 21.58
C ARG A 9 -4.02 -2.69 20.60
N PHE A 10 -5.25 -3.10 20.31
CA PHE A 10 -6.23 -2.32 19.59
C PHE A 10 -7.38 -1.99 20.55
N ASP A 11 -7.58 -0.71 20.83
CA ASP A 11 -8.62 -0.22 21.74
C ASP A 11 -9.68 0.54 20.94
N ALA A 12 -10.92 0.04 20.93
CA ALA A 12 -12.05 0.66 20.26
C ALA A 12 -13.31 0.59 21.12
N ARG A 13 -14.15 1.62 21.01
CA ARG A 13 -15.50 1.64 21.61
C ARG A 13 -16.53 1.45 20.50
N LEU A 14 -17.47 0.54 20.72
CA LEU A 14 -18.59 0.27 19.83
C LEU A 14 -19.87 0.79 20.46
N SER A 15 -20.77 1.36 19.64
CA SER A 15 -22.16 1.51 20.06
C SER A 15 -22.80 0.13 20.24
N ARG A 16 -23.91 0.08 20.97
CA ARG A 16 -24.70 -1.15 21.13
C ARG A 16 -25.11 -1.72 19.76
N GLU A 17 -25.62 -0.86 18.89
CA GLU A 17 -26.07 -1.22 17.54
C GLU A 17 -24.93 -1.81 16.69
N GLN A 18 -23.73 -1.20 16.75
CA GLN A 18 -22.55 -1.73 16.05
C GLN A 18 -22.16 -3.10 16.58
N LYS A 19 -22.13 -3.28 17.90
CA LYS A 19 -21.80 -4.56 18.52
C LYS A 19 -22.77 -5.65 18.09
N GLU A 20 -24.08 -5.40 18.15
CA GLU A 20 -25.12 -6.35 17.76
C GLU A 20 -25.03 -6.72 16.27
N LEU A 21 -24.81 -5.72 15.41
CA LEU A 21 -24.60 -5.94 13.98
C LEU A 21 -23.37 -6.83 13.72
N PHE A 22 -22.24 -6.52 14.35
CA PHE A 22 -20.99 -7.25 14.12
C PHE A 22 -21.03 -8.66 14.72
N GLU A 23 -21.70 -8.86 15.87
CA GLU A 23 -21.89 -10.19 16.45
C GLU A 23 -22.76 -11.07 15.54
N LYS A 24 -23.83 -10.49 14.96
CA LYS A 24 -24.65 -11.19 13.97
C LYS A 24 -23.84 -11.56 12.72
N ALA A 25 -23.05 -10.63 12.20
CA ALA A 25 -22.18 -10.88 11.05
C ALA A 25 -21.12 -11.95 11.35
N ALA A 26 -20.48 -11.89 12.51
CA ALA A 26 -19.50 -12.87 12.97
C ALA A 26 -20.11 -14.28 13.06
N TYR A 27 -21.31 -14.40 13.63
CA TYR A 27 -22.03 -15.67 13.71
C TYR A 27 -22.35 -16.24 12.32
N LEU A 28 -22.95 -15.43 11.44
CA LEU A 28 -23.33 -15.86 10.10
C LEU A 28 -22.12 -16.18 9.21
N GLY A 29 -21.01 -15.47 9.41
CA GLY A 29 -19.75 -15.68 8.69
C GLY A 29 -18.90 -16.85 9.22
N GLY A 30 -19.32 -17.52 10.29
CA GLY A 30 -18.61 -18.66 10.86
C GLY A 30 -17.35 -18.32 11.65
N PHE A 31 -17.23 -17.08 12.14
CA PHE A 31 -16.11 -16.64 12.97
C PHE A 31 -16.28 -17.17 14.41
N ARG A 32 -15.17 -17.50 15.08
CA ARG A 32 -15.18 -18.04 16.44
C ARG A 32 -15.43 -16.95 17.49
N SER A 33 -15.21 -15.69 17.14
CA SER A 33 -15.45 -14.55 18.03
C SER A 33 -15.63 -13.24 17.27
N LEU A 34 -16.25 -12.25 17.93
CA LEU A 34 -16.34 -10.87 17.44
C LEU A 34 -14.94 -10.27 17.17
N THR A 35 -13.97 -10.55 18.03
CA THR A 35 -12.59 -10.05 17.87
C THR A 35 -11.94 -10.63 16.62
N GLU A 36 -12.07 -11.93 16.37
CA GLU A 36 -11.55 -12.57 15.15
C GLU A 36 -12.19 -11.95 13.90
N PHE A 37 -13.52 -11.78 13.90
CA PHE A 37 -14.24 -11.11 12.82
C PHE A 37 -13.70 -9.70 12.54
N ILE A 38 -13.57 -8.87 13.58
CA ILE A 38 -13.08 -7.49 13.43
C ILE A 38 -11.65 -7.47 12.88
N ILE A 39 -10.73 -8.23 13.48
CA ILE A 39 -9.33 -8.21 13.08
C ILE A 39 -9.17 -8.71 11.64
N GLN A 40 -9.84 -9.80 11.26
CA GLN A 40 -9.76 -10.32 9.91
C GLN A 40 -10.37 -9.37 8.88
N SER A 41 -11.56 -8.82 9.17
CA SER A 41 -12.23 -7.87 8.27
C SER A 41 -11.42 -6.59 8.06
N VAL A 42 -10.84 -6.05 9.14
CA VAL A 42 -9.98 -4.86 9.06
C VAL A 42 -8.68 -5.16 8.30
N GLN A 43 -8.08 -6.33 8.52
CA GLN A 43 -6.87 -6.75 7.80
C GLN A 43 -7.13 -6.90 6.29
N GLU A 44 -8.25 -7.51 5.91
CA GLU A 44 -8.66 -7.67 4.52
C GLU A 44 -8.87 -6.30 3.85
N LYS A 45 -9.61 -5.39 4.52
CA LYS A 45 -9.84 -4.06 3.97
C LYS A 45 -8.57 -3.21 3.90
N ALA A 46 -7.68 -3.32 4.88
CA ALA A 46 -6.39 -2.65 4.86
C ALA A 46 -5.54 -3.12 3.67
N ASN A 47 -5.48 -4.43 3.42
CA ASN A 47 -4.76 -4.99 2.27
C ASN A 47 -5.37 -4.53 0.94
N GLU A 48 -6.70 -4.46 0.84
CA GLU A 48 -7.39 -3.95 -0.35
C GLU A 48 -7.02 -2.49 -0.63
N ILE A 49 -7.05 -1.62 0.40
CA ILE A 49 -6.69 -0.21 0.27
C ILE A 49 -5.24 -0.05 -0.16
N ILE A 50 -4.30 -0.73 0.50
CA ILE A 50 -2.87 -0.67 0.17
C ILE A 50 -2.66 -1.12 -1.27
N LYS A 51 -3.24 -2.27 -1.65
CA LYS A 51 -3.16 -2.80 -3.00
C LYS A 51 -3.71 -1.79 -4.01
N GLU A 52 -4.87 -1.20 -3.77
CA GLU A 52 -5.46 -0.21 -4.68
C GLU A 52 -4.56 1.02 -4.88
N LYS A 53 -3.90 1.50 -3.81
CA LYS A 53 -3.07 2.71 -3.86
C LYS A 53 -1.64 2.48 -4.34
N GLU A 54 -1.09 1.29 -4.13
CA GLU A 54 0.31 0.98 -4.45
C GLU A 54 0.49 0.22 -5.78
N ILE A 55 -0.60 -0.21 -6.44
CA ILE A 55 -0.48 -0.80 -7.78
C ILE A 55 -0.06 0.29 -8.78
N ILE A 56 1.20 0.22 -9.21
CA ILE A 56 1.78 1.09 -10.25
C ILE A 56 1.48 0.57 -11.66
N ILE A 57 1.38 -0.76 -11.82
CA ILE A 57 1.12 -1.43 -13.10
C ILE A 57 -0.26 -2.10 -13.00
N ALA A 58 -1.31 -1.31 -13.23
CA ALA A 58 -2.70 -1.74 -13.03
C ALA A 58 -3.30 -2.41 -14.27
N SER A 59 -2.76 -2.14 -15.46
CA SER A 59 -3.30 -2.65 -16.72
C SER A 59 -2.25 -3.33 -17.60
N LYS A 60 -2.72 -4.13 -18.57
CA LYS A 60 -1.86 -4.70 -19.62
C LYS A 60 -1.14 -3.61 -20.42
N LYS A 61 -1.77 -2.45 -20.60
CA LYS A 61 -1.16 -1.30 -21.29
C LYS A 61 0.01 -0.74 -20.48
N ASP A 62 -0.19 -0.54 -19.18
CA ASP A 62 0.87 -0.04 -18.28
C ASP A 62 2.02 -1.04 -18.21
N SER A 63 1.70 -2.34 -18.15
CA SER A 63 2.72 -3.39 -18.15
C SER A 63 3.55 -3.38 -19.41
N LYS A 64 2.94 -3.14 -20.57
CA LYS A 64 3.66 -3.02 -21.83
C LYS A 64 4.56 -1.77 -21.84
N ILE A 65 4.03 -0.61 -21.44
CA ILE A 65 4.81 0.64 -21.37
C ILE A 65 6.02 0.48 -20.44
N PHE A 66 5.80 -0.09 -19.26
CA PHE A 66 6.86 -0.33 -18.27
C PHE A 66 7.92 -1.32 -18.81
N PHE A 67 7.48 -2.44 -19.38
CA PHE A 67 8.38 -3.43 -19.95
C PHE A 67 9.21 -2.84 -21.10
N ASP A 68 8.56 -2.15 -22.04
CA ASP A 68 9.22 -1.48 -23.16
C ASP A 68 10.23 -0.43 -22.67
N ALA A 69 9.91 0.32 -21.61
CA ALA A 69 10.83 1.29 -21.03
C ALA A 69 12.09 0.65 -20.42
N ILE A 70 12.00 -0.57 -19.88
CA ILE A 70 13.14 -1.32 -19.33
C ILE A 70 13.94 -1.99 -20.44
N THR A 71 13.28 -2.66 -21.38
CA THR A 71 13.98 -3.45 -22.41
C THR A 71 14.49 -2.60 -23.57
N ASN A 72 13.85 -1.45 -23.84
CA ASN A 72 14.19 -0.55 -24.93
C ASN A 72 14.31 0.90 -24.42
N PRO A 73 15.32 1.19 -23.57
CA PRO A 73 15.44 2.50 -22.95
C PRO A 73 15.72 3.59 -23.98
N ASN A 74 14.87 4.62 -23.99
CA ASN A 74 15.05 5.78 -24.84
C ASN A 74 16.20 6.67 -24.33
N LYS A 75 16.91 7.32 -25.25
CA LYS A 75 17.92 8.32 -24.87
C LYS A 75 17.25 9.48 -24.11
N PRO A 76 17.91 10.05 -23.08
CA PRO A 76 17.40 11.21 -22.34
C PRO A 76 16.99 12.36 -23.28
N SER A 77 15.95 13.10 -22.92
CA SER A 77 15.53 14.29 -23.68
C SER A 77 16.54 15.44 -23.51
N LYS A 78 16.47 16.45 -24.39
CA LYS A 78 17.29 17.67 -24.25
C LYS A 78 17.01 18.37 -22.91
N VAL A 79 15.75 18.38 -22.47
CA VAL A 79 15.33 18.98 -21.20
C VAL A 79 15.93 18.21 -20.02
N LEU A 80 15.91 16.87 -20.05
CA LEU A 80 16.45 16.05 -18.97
C LEU A 80 17.98 16.21 -18.83
N ARG A 81 18.69 16.30 -19.96
CA ARG A 81 20.13 16.62 -19.96
C ARG A 81 20.42 17.99 -19.36
N LYS A 82 19.67 19.01 -19.75
CA LYS A 82 19.82 20.36 -19.19
C LYS A 82 19.57 20.40 -17.68
N ALA A 83 18.54 19.70 -17.20
CA ALA A 83 18.24 19.62 -15.77
C ALA A 83 19.39 18.96 -14.96
N LEU A 84 20.06 17.96 -15.56
CA LEU A 84 21.26 17.36 -14.96
C LEU A 84 22.42 18.36 -14.90
N ASP A 85 22.64 19.13 -15.97
CA ASP A 85 23.66 20.18 -16.00
C ASP A 85 23.40 21.25 -14.93
N ASP A 86 22.15 21.71 -14.81
CA ASP A 86 21.72 22.69 -13.80
C ASP A 86 21.95 22.15 -12.37
N TYR A 87 21.60 20.87 -12.12
CA TYR A 87 21.87 20.20 -10.85
C TYR A 87 23.36 20.13 -10.52
N ASN A 88 24.20 19.75 -11.49
CA ASN A 88 25.65 19.66 -11.30
C ASN A 88 26.26 21.02 -10.95
N VAL A 89 25.81 22.09 -11.60
CA VAL A 89 26.22 23.47 -11.30
C VAL A 89 25.79 23.89 -9.89
N PHE A 90 24.58 23.52 -9.47
CA PHE A 90 24.10 23.78 -8.11
C PHE A 90 24.96 23.07 -7.06
N VAL A 91 25.20 21.77 -7.24
CA VAL A 91 26.01 20.96 -6.32
C VAL A 91 27.46 21.47 -6.25
N SER A 92 28.05 21.88 -7.37
CA SER A 92 29.42 22.41 -7.39
C SER A 92 29.57 23.77 -6.72
N LYS A 93 28.50 24.58 -6.66
CA LYS A 93 28.48 25.88 -5.97
C LYS A 93 28.16 25.78 -4.47
N SER A 94 27.64 24.63 -4.03
CA SER A 94 27.29 24.36 -2.63
C SER A 94 28.42 23.67 -1.84
N LYS A 95 29.57 23.42 -2.48
CA LYS A 95 30.84 23.03 -1.84
C LYS A 95 31.76 24.24 -1.80
#